data_AF-A0A950Z3P2-F1
#
_entry.id   AF-A0A950Z3P2-F1
#
_cell.length_a   1.000
_cell.length_b   1.000
_cell.length_c   1.000
_cell.angle_alpha   90.00
_cell.angle_beta   90.00
_cell.angle_gamma   90.00
#
_symmetry.space_group_name_H-M   'P 1'
#
loop_
_entity.id
_entity.type
_entity.pdbx_description
1 polymer ?
#
loop_
_entity_poly.entity_id
_entity_poly.type
_entity_poly.pdbx_seq_one_letter_code
_entity_poly.pdbx_strand_id
1 'polypeptide(L)'
;YEGYKKTVFFCYLLHGGAYIVFSQMSHWYWALFFMGLSRAAVAVSSVLNWSNLLRHVEDRFRGRVFATIETMNWSTMMLSMLAAGAASQYYGVRRIGALSGVFSSSTAIFWGWANWTGKLPEPALAEEPEPVEIYTGRAT
;
A
#
# COMPACT_ATOMS: atom_id res chain seq x y z
N TYR A 1 12.18 12.79 -2.03
CA TYR A 1 10.89 12.47 -1.38
C TYR A 1 9.58 13.00 -1.99
N GLU A 2 9.46 14.26 -2.45
CA GLU A 2 8.14 14.86 -2.74
C GLU A 2 7.29 14.15 -3.80
N GLY A 3 7.93 13.67 -4.88
CA GLY A 3 7.25 12.92 -5.94
C GLY A 3 6.59 11.65 -5.40
N TYR A 4 7.28 10.91 -4.53
CA TYR A 4 6.74 9.71 -3.87
C TYR A 4 5.47 10.04 -3.07
N LYS A 5 5.50 11.07 -2.23
CA LYS A 5 4.36 11.46 -1.40
C LYS A 5 3.12 11.81 -2.23
N LYS A 6 3.31 12.58 -3.31
CA LYS A 6 2.23 12.94 -4.24
C LYS A 6 1.68 11.71 -4.95
N THR A 7 2.55 10.84 -5.47
CA THR A 7 2.12 9.62 -6.17
C THR A 7 1.34 8.69 -5.27
N VAL A 8 1.81 8.41 -4.04
CA VAL A 8 1.12 7.55 -3.08
C VAL A 8 -0.25 8.13 -2.71
N PHE A 9 -0.33 9.45 -2.47
CA PHE A 9 -1.61 10.14 -2.23
C PHE A 9 -2.60 9.93 -3.38
N PHE A 10 -2.18 10.20 -4.62
CA PHE A 10 -3.05 10.02 -5.79
C PHE A 10 -3.42 8.56 -6.04
N CYS A 11 -2.51 7.61 -5.82
CA CYS A 11 -2.79 6.19 -5.95
C CYS A 11 -3.87 5.73 -4.97
N TYR A 12 -3.81 6.11 -3.70
CA TYR A 12 -4.84 5.73 -2.72
C TYR A 12 -6.18 6.42 -2.99
N LEU A 13 -6.17 7.68 -3.42
CA LEU A 13 -7.38 8.41 -3.78
C LEU A 13 -8.05 7.76 -5.02
N LEU A 14 -7.26 7.46 -6.05
CA LEU A 14 -7.72 6.81 -7.27
C LEU A 14 -8.22 5.40 -7.00
N HIS A 15 -7.50 4.62 -6.18
CA HIS A 15 -7.89 3.27 -5.79
C HIS A 15 -9.25 3.25 -5.09
N GLY A 16 -9.41 4.05 -4.03
CA GLY A 16 -10.65 4.10 -3.26
C GLY A 16 -11.81 4.68 -4.08
N GLY A 17 -11.59 5.78 -4.80
CA GLY A 17 -12.59 6.39 -5.66
C GLY A 17 -13.08 5.46 -6.77
N ALA A 18 -12.15 4.83 -7.51
CA ALA A 18 -12.50 3.85 -8.54
C ALA A 18 -13.23 2.64 -7.95
N TYR A 19 -12.87 2.20 -6.74
CA TYR A 19 -13.55 1.08 -6.08
C TYR A 19 -14.98 1.42 -5.66
N ILE A 20 -15.23 2.64 -5.18
CA ILE A 20 -16.59 3.14 -4.89
C ILE A 20 -17.42 3.14 -6.17
N VAL A 21 -16.91 3.70 -7.26
CA VAL A 21 -17.61 3.74 -8.55
C VAL A 21 -17.89 2.32 -9.06
N PHE A 22 -16.89 1.43 -9.00
CA PHE A 22 -17.06 0.02 -9.32
C PHE A 22 -18.19 -0.63 -8.51
N SER A 23 -18.24 -0.39 -7.19
CA SER A 23 -19.23 -1.01 -6.30
C SER A 23 -20.68 -0.63 -6.64
N GLN A 24 -20.90 0.55 -7.22
CA GLN A 24 -22.23 1.03 -7.61
C GLN A 24 -22.58 0.76 -9.07
N MET A 25 -21.60 0.40 -9.89
CA MET A 25 -21.78 0.23 -11.33
C MET A 25 -22.74 -0.92 -11.65
N SER A 26 -23.64 -0.71 -12.61
CA SER A 26 -24.53 -1.76 -13.15
C SER A 26 -24.04 -2.29 -14.50
N HIS A 27 -23.28 -1.48 -15.25
CA HIS A 27 -22.76 -1.84 -16.56
C HIS A 27 -21.44 -2.63 -16.47
N TRP A 28 -21.43 -3.84 -17.04
CA TRP A 28 -20.33 -4.80 -16.90
C TRP A 28 -18.97 -4.25 -17.38
N TYR A 29 -18.91 -3.67 -18.57
CA TYR A 29 -17.65 -3.15 -19.15
C TYR A 29 -17.03 -2.05 -18.28
N TRP A 30 -17.87 -1.16 -17.73
CA TRP A 30 -17.41 -0.07 -16.88
C TRP A 30 -16.98 -0.59 -15.51
N ALA A 31 -17.66 -1.59 -14.97
CA ALA A 31 -17.26 -2.24 -13.74
C ALA A 31 -15.84 -2.84 -13.86
N LEU A 32 -15.56 -3.55 -14.95
CA LEU A 32 -14.21 -4.08 -15.21
C LEU A 32 -13.16 -2.99 -15.35
N PHE A 33 -13.47 -1.91 -16.07
CA PHE A 33 -12.56 -0.79 -16.23
C PHE A 33 -12.17 -0.16 -14.88
N PHE A 34 -13.16 0.17 -14.03
CA PHE A 34 -12.90 0.78 -12.73
C PHE A 34 -12.21 -0.19 -11.75
N MET A 35 -12.54 -1.48 -11.80
CA MET A 35 -11.82 -2.49 -11.03
C MET A 35 -10.36 -2.59 -11.48
N GLY A 36 -10.10 -2.64 -12.79
CA GLY A 36 -8.76 -2.65 -13.36
C GLY A 36 -7.94 -1.42 -12.97
N LEU A 37 -8.55 -0.22 -13.08
CA LEU A 37 -7.95 1.04 -12.66
C LEU A 37 -7.58 1.04 -11.18
N SER A 38 -8.48 0.53 -10.33
CA SER A 38 -8.27 0.38 -8.90
C SER A 38 -7.09 -0.54 -8.59
N ARG A 39 -6.95 -1.66 -9.31
CA ARG A 39 -5.82 -2.60 -9.16
C ARG A 39 -4.50 -2.03 -9.68
N ALA A 40 -4.51 -1.30 -10.78
CA ALA A 40 -3.33 -0.63 -11.32
C ALA A 40 -2.76 0.38 -10.32
N ALA A 41 -3.62 1.20 -9.70
CA ALA A 41 -3.21 2.16 -8.67
C ALA A 41 -2.52 1.47 -7.47
N VAL A 42 -3.09 0.36 -6.99
CA VAL A 42 -2.52 -0.41 -5.88
C VAL A 42 -1.17 -1.03 -6.26
N ALA A 43 -1.03 -1.54 -7.48
CA ALA A 43 0.22 -2.11 -7.97
C ALA A 43 1.35 -1.06 -7.95
N VAL A 44 1.08 0.15 -8.46
CA VAL A 44 2.04 1.27 -8.45
C VAL A 44 2.44 1.63 -7.02
N SER A 45 1.47 1.85 -6.12
CA SER A 45 1.78 2.20 -4.73
C SER A 45 2.54 1.10 -4.00
N SER A 46 2.23 -0.18 -4.26
CA SER A 46 2.91 -1.31 -3.63
C SER A 46 4.39 -1.34 -4.00
N VAL A 47 4.72 -1.22 -5.28
CA VAL A 47 6.11 -1.20 -5.76
C VAL A 47 6.88 -0.02 -5.17
N LEU A 48 6.26 1.17 -5.13
CA LEU A 48 6.87 2.36 -4.55
C LEU A 48 7.11 2.22 -3.05
N ASN A 49 6.15 1.69 -2.30
CA ASN A 49 6.27 1.50 -0.85
C ASN A 49 7.40 0.51 -0.54
N TRP A 50 7.43 -0.65 -1.22
CA TRP A 50 8.49 -1.65 -1.04
C TRP A 50 9.87 -1.13 -1.41
N SER A 51 9.97 -0.45 -2.55
CA SER A 51 11.23 0.12 -3.03
C SER A 51 11.78 1.19 -2.09
N ASN A 52 10.91 2.05 -1.54
CA ASN A 52 11.32 3.02 -0.53
C ASN A 52 11.71 2.34 0.78
N LEU A 53 11.01 1.29 1.20
CA LEU A 53 11.35 0.61 2.45
C LEU A 53 12.75 -0.02 2.40
N LEU A 54 13.11 -0.64 1.27
CA LEU A 54 14.44 -1.21 1.06
C LEU A 54 15.56 -0.16 1.11
N ARG A 55 15.28 1.06 0.63
CA ARG A 55 16.26 2.16 0.63
C ARG A 55 16.54 2.76 2.01
N HIS A 56 15.62 2.63 2.97
CA HIS A 56 15.71 3.30 4.27
C HIS A 56 15.86 2.32 5.44
N VAL A 57 15.59 1.03 5.25
CA VAL A 57 15.77 0.02 6.31
C VAL A 57 17.14 -0.63 6.20
N GLU A 58 17.90 -0.50 7.28
CA GLU A 58 19.19 -1.17 7.47
C GLU A 58 19.07 -2.69 7.35
N ASP A 59 20.07 -3.32 6.73
CA ASP A 59 20.12 -4.76 6.45
C ASP A 59 19.83 -5.63 7.67
N ARG A 60 20.37 -5.26 8.84
CA ARG A 60 20.18 -6.00 10.11
C ARG A 60 18.72 -6.04 10.59
N PHE A 61 17.89 -5.07 10.18
CA PHE A 61 16.49 -4.97 10.60
C PHE A 61 15.50 -5.37 9.50
N ARG A 62 15.93 -5.50 8.24
CA ARG A 62 15.05 -5.80 7.09
C ARG A 62 14.10 -6.96 7.36
N GLY A 63 14.63 -8.11 7.79
CA GLY A 63 13.82 -9.31 8.05
C GLY A 63 12.70 -9.07 9.07
N ARG A 64 13.01 -8.38 10.18
CA ARG A 64 12.03 -8.09 11.25
C ARG A 64 10.98 -7.08 10.81
N VAL A 65 11.40 -6.01 10.11
CA VAL A 65 10.50 -4.96 9.64
C VAL A 65 9.54 -5.53 8.59
N PHE A 66 10.05 -6.25 7.59
CA PHE A 66 9.21 -6.84 6.55
C PHE A 66 8.27 -7.92 7.10
N ALA A 67 8.74 -8.79 8.01
CA ALA A 67 7.86 -9.77 8.65
C ALA A 67 6.72 -9.11 9.44
N THR A 68 6.99 -8.00 10.13
CA THR A 68 5.98 -7.26 10.90
C THR A 68 4.95 -6.63 9.96
N ILE A 69 5.41 -5.97 8.89
CA ILE A 69 4.52 -5.34 7.89
C ILE A 69 3.64 -6.40 7.22
N GLU A 70 4.22 -7.51 6.82
CA GLU A 70 3.50 -8.59 6.16
C GLU A 70 2.46 -9.20 7.11
N THR A 71 2.83 -9.46 8.37
CA THR A 71 1.90 -9.94 9.40
C THR A 71 0.72 -8.98 9.60
N MET A 72 0.97 -7.67 9.65
CA MET A 72 -0.10 -6.67 9.75
C MET A 72 -0.98 -6.64 8.50
N ASN A 73 -0.41 -6.84 7.31
CA ASN A 73 -1.16 -6.89 6.05
C ASN A 73 -2.13 -8.09 6.04
N TRP A 74 -1.63 -9.30 6.33
CA TRP A 74 -2.47 -10.50 6.44
C TRP A 74 -3.53 -10.37 7.54
N SER A 75 -3.16 -9.84 8.70
CA SER A 75 -4.10 -9.61 9.81
C SER A 75 -5.23 -8.68 9.40
N THR A 76 -4.92 -7.57 8.75
CA THR A 76 -5.91 -6.60 8.26
C THR A 76 -6.81 -7.22 7.20
N MET A 77 -6.26 -8.02 6.29
CA MET A 77 -7.03 -8.75 5.29
C MET A 77 -8.02 -9.72 5.97
N MET A 78 -7.56 -10.55 6.91
CA MET A 78 -8.42 -11.51 7.62
C MET A 78 -9.53 -10.81 8.41
N LEU A 79 -9.19 -9.75 9.15
CA LEU A 79 -10.16 -8.97 9.94
C LEU A 79 -11.19 -8.27 9.05
N SER A 80 -10.76 -7.67 7.94
CA SER A 80 -11.66 -6.98 7.01
C SER A 80 -12.59 -7.96 6.30
N MET A 81 -12.10 -9.14 5.91
CA MET A 81 -12.94 -10.19 5.34
C MET A 81 -13.97 -10.70 6.34
N LEU A 82 -13.58 -10.91 7.61
CA LEU A 82 -14.51 -11.29 8.67
C LEU A 82 -15.60 -10.22 8.86
N ALA A 83 -15.20 -8.95 8.95
CA ALA A 83 -16.13 -7.84 9.11
C ALA A 83 -17.08 -7.70 7.91
N ALA A 84 -16.58 -7.83 6.68
CA ALA A 84 -17.39 -7.81 5.47
C ALA A 84 -18.35 -9.01 5.41
N GLY A 85 -17.88 -10.19 5.80
CA GLY A 85 -18.70 -11.40 5.90
C GLY A 85 -19.85 -11.24 6.89
N ALA A 86 -19.57 -10.76 8.10
CA ALA A 86 -20.61 -10.46 9.10
C ALA A 86 -21.59 -9.38 8.60
N ALA A 87 -21.08 -8.30 8.00
CA ALA A 87 -21.92 -7.22 7.46
C ALA A 87 -22.83 -7.69 6.31
N SER A 88 -22.41 -8.68 5.53
CA SER A 88 -23.19 -9.21 4.39
C SER A 88 -24.52 -9.84 4.79
N GLN A 89 -24.68 -10.22 6.06
CA GLN A 89 -25.96 -10.74 6.58
C GLN A 89 -27.04 -9.66 6.68
N TYR A 90 -26.65 -8.39 6.77
CA TYR A 90 -27.57 -7.26 6.99
C TYR A 90 -27.53 -6.22 5.86
N TYR A 91 -26.41 -6.10 5.16
CA TYR A 91 -26.18 -5.07 4.15
C TYR A 91 -25.87 -5.67 2.78
N GLY A 92 -26.38 -5.02 1.73
CA GLY A 92 -26.10 -5.43 0.35
C GLY A 92 -24.63 -5.22 -0.04
N VAL A 93 -24.12 -6.12 -0.89
CA VAL A 93 -22.72 -6.16 -1.36
C VAL A 93 -22.24 -4.82 -1.94
N ARG A 94 -23.11 -4.09 -2.65
CA ARG A 94 -22.79 -2.77 -3.21
C ARG A 94 -22.44 -1.75 -2.11
N ARG A 95 -23.18 -1.74 -0.99
CA ARG A 95 -22.91 -0.81 0.14
C ARG A 95 -21.62 -1.19 0.85
N ILE A 96 -21.40 -2.48 1.05
CA ILE A 96 -20.16 -2.99 1.65
C ILE A 96 -18.96 -2.59 0.78
N GLY A 97 -19.05 -2.78 -0.54
CA GLY A 97 -18.00 -2.36 -1.48
C GLY A 97 -17.73 -0.85 -1.46
N ALA A 98 -18.77 -0.01 -1.40
CA ALA A 98 -18.60 1.43 -1.27
C ALA A 98 -17.89 1.82 0.03
N LEU A 99 -18.30 1.22 1.15
CA LEU A 99 -17.70 1.48 2.45
C LEU A 99 -16.23 1.04 2.48
N SER A 100 -15.91 -0.11 1.88
CA SER A 100 -14.52 -0.56 1.70
C SER A 100 -13.70 0.44 0.89
N GLY A 101 -14.26 1.01 -0.18
CA GLY A 101 -13.59 2.05 -0.96
C GLY A 101 -13.38 3.36 -0.17
N VAL A 102 -14.31 3.72 0.72
CA VAL A 102 -14.16 4.84 1.65
C VAL A 102 -13.02 4.57 2.64
N PHE A 103 -12.95 3.38 3.24
CA PHE A 103 -11.84 3.01 4.11
C PHE A 103 -10.50 3.03 3.37
N SER A 104 -10.42 2.50 2.15
CA SER A 104 -9.21 2.57 1.33
C SER A 104 -8.77 4.00 1.02
N SER A 105 -9.70 4.88 0.65
CA SER A 105 -9.41 6.30 0.37
C SER A 105 -9.10 7.13 1.62
N SER A 106 -9.56 6.72 2.80
CA SER A 106 -9.21 7.39 4.07
C SER A 106 -7.69 7.41 4.31
N THR A 107 -6.96 6.42 3.80
CA THR A 107 -5.50 6.39 3.79
C THR A 107 -4.91 7.59 3.04
N ALA A 108 -5.51 7.97 1.90
CA ALA A 108 -5.09 9.16 1.16
C ALA A 108 -5.33 10.43 1.97
N ILE A 109 -6.46 10.53 2.67
CA ILE A 109 -6.78 11.68 3.53
C ILE A 109 -5.74 11.80 4.66
N PHE A 110 -5.44 10.68 5.32
CA PHE A 110 -4.42 10.63 6.38
C PHE A 110 -3.04 11.04 5.87
N TRP A 111 -2.59 10.48 4.73
CA TRP A 111 -1.31 10.82 4.12
C TRP A 111 -1.24 12.26 3.63
N GLY A 112 -2.32 12.77 3.04
CA GLY A 112 -2.43 14.17 2.61
C GLY A 112 -2.33 15.14 3.79
N TRP A 113 -3.03 14.84 4.89
CA TRP A 113 -2.94 15.60 6.14
C TRP A 113 -1.53 15.55 6.74
N ALA A 114 -0.92 14.36 6.80
CA ALA A 114 0.44 14.20 7.31
C ALA A 114 1.48 14.96 6.47
N ASN A 115 1.28 15.01 5.14
CA ASN A 115 2.13 15.78 4.26
C ASN A 115 1.95 17.29 4.46
N TRP A 116 0.70 17.78 4.56
CA TRP A 116 0.42 19.20 4.78
C TRP A 116 0.95 19.68 6.13
N THR A 117 0.84 18.86 7.18
CA THR A 117 1.36 19.20 8.51
C THR A 117 2.88 19.07 8.65
N GLY A 118 3.61 18.76 7.57
CA GLY A 118 5.07 18.63 7.59
C GLY A 118 5.59 17.42 8.36
N LYS A 119 4.71 16.49 8.77
CA LYS A 119 5.06 15.31 9.58
C LYS A 119 5.70 14.17 8.78
N LEU A 120 5.93 14.37 7.49
CA LEU A 120 6.60 13.42 6.59
C LEU A 120 7.96 13.98 6.12
N PRO A 121 8.96 14.08 7.01
CA PRO A 121 10.35 14.31 6.60
C PRO A 121 10.90 13.06 5.89
N GLU A 122 11.87 13.27 4.99
CA GLU A 122 12.56 12.15 4.34
C GLU A 122 13.41 11.40 5.37
N PRO A 123 13.28 10.07 5.50
CA PRO A 123 14.13 9.29 6.41
C PRO A 123 15.58 9.23 5.87
N ALA A 124 16.53 8.94 6.75
CA ALA A 124 17.91 8.65 6.32
C ALA A 124 17.95 7.38 5.46
N LEU A 125 18.80 7.38 4.43
CA LEU A 125 19.07 6.19 3.63
C LEU A 125 19.79 5.14 4.49
N ALA A 126 19.53 3.86 4.23
CA ALA A 126 20.26 2.77 4.85
C ALA A 126 21.74 2.86 4.45
N GLU A 127 22.65 2.72 5.41
CA GLU A 127 24.09 2.63 5.13
C GLU A 127 24.37 1.40 4.25
N GLU A 128 25.16 1.59 3.19
CA GLU A 128 25.63 0.46 2.39
C GLU A 128 26.63 -0.35 3.21
N PRO A 129 26.49 -1.68 3.28
CA PRO A 129 27.47 -2.50 4.00
C PRO A 129 28.85 -2.32 3.35
N GLU A 130 29.89 -2.15 4.18
CA GLU A 130 31.26 -2.07 3.67
C GLU A 130 31.55 -3.29 2.78
N PRO A 131 32.18 -3.08 1.60
CA PRO A 131 32.49 -4.17 0.69
C PRO A 131 33.38 -5.18 1.40
N VAL A 132 32.88 -6.40 1.57
CA VAL A 132 33.67 -7.50 2.11
C VAL A 132 34.79 -7.81 1.11
N GLU A 133 36.03 -7.46 1.44
CA GLU A 133 37.20 -7.85 0.65
C GLU A 133 37.27 -9.38 0.59
N ILE A 134 36.89 -9.95 -0.56
CA ILE A 134 37.03 -11.37 -0.81
C ILE A 134 38.52 -11.62 -1.07
N TYR A 135 39.26 -12.01 -0.04
CA TYR A 135 40.63 -12.49 -0.21
C TYR A 135 40.57 -13.82 -0.99
N THR A 136 40.67 -13.74 -2.32
CA THR A 136 40.86 -14.90 -3.17
C THR A 136 42.27 -15.44 -2.91
N GLY A 137 42.39 -16.29 -1.89
CA GLY A 137 43.61 -17.02 -1.59
C GLY A 137 43.96 -17.92 -2.78
N ARG A 138 44.92 -17.47 -3.60
CA ARG A 138 45.52 -18.28 -4.66
C ARG A 138 46.41 -19.31 -3.96
N ALA A 139 45.94 -20.55 -3.88
CA ALA A 139 46.79 -21.68 -3.49
C ALA A 139 47.85 -21.85 -4.59
N THR A 140 49.03 -21.30 -4.33
CA THR A 140 50.27 -21.63 -5.04
C THR A 140 50.93 -22.81 -4.37
#